data_AF-A0A6G0Y6C5-F1
#
_entry.id   AF-A0A6G0Y6C5-F1
#
_cell.length_a   1.000
_cell.length_b   1.000
_cell.length_c   1.000
_cell.angle_alpha   90.00
_cell.angle_beta   90.00
_cell.angle_gamma   90.00
#
_symmetry.space_group_name_H-M   'P 1'
#
loop_
_entity.id
_entity.type
_entity.pdbx_description
1 polymer ?
#
loop_
_entity_poly.entity_id
_entity_poly.type
_entity_poly.pdbx_seq_one_letter_code
_entity_poly.pdbx_strand_id
1 'polypeptide(L)'
;MDNFKKPNLTNSKKKRALSTKKLAESLKIKKECEKKALDIVIELIDGGLEESELLNKLYSINVCHYEDVVEERFILKQCGYVMCDKKLTDIPNQKYKISLALTKVFDITERKKFCSNICYKSSKYLQNQLLTSPLWLRDKDIIPTFKLLKIHSEKEIPSDSIIPDDVSTPISTNDTKTDIEEQFKNVFITG
;
A
#
# COMPACT_ATOMS: atom_id res chain seq x y z
N MET A 1 -60.95 35.25 11.63
CA MET A 1 -59.86 34.60 12.36
C MET A 1 -59.49 33.34 11.62
N ASP A 2 -58.53 33.49 10.71
CA ASP A 2 -58.20 32.51 9.68
C ASP A 2 -57.54 31.26 10.27
N ASN A 3 -58.25 30.15 10.15
CA ASN A 3 -57.80 28.86 10.63
C ASN A 3 -56.96 28.20 9.53
N PHE A 4 -55.66 28.47 9.52
CA PHE A 4 -54.72 27.87 8.58
C PHE A 4 -54.53 26.37 8.88
N LYS A 5 -55.30 25.55 8.18
CA LYS A 5 -55.18 24.08 8.18
C LYS A 5 -53.82 23.68 7.59
N LYS A 6 -52.87 23.28 8.45
CA LYS A 6 -51.55 22.81 8.02
C LYS A 6 -51.70 21.61 7.06
N PRO A 7 -51.03 21.62 5.89
CA PRO A 7 -51.19 20.58 4.89
C PRO A 7 -50.62 19.23 5.40
N ASN A 8 -51.47 18.21 5.39
CA ASN A 8 -51.11 16.85 5.81
C ASN A 8 -50.29 16.18 4.69
N LEU A 9 -48.98 16.09 4.89
CA LEU A 9 -48.04 15.56 3.90
C LEU A 9 -48.28 14.06 3.68
N THR A 10 -48.60 13.66 2.44
CA THR A 10 -48.89 12.27 2.09
C THR A 10 -47.72 11.34 2.43
N ASN A 11 -48.00 10.09 2.81
CA ASN A 11 -47.00 9.12 3.30
C ASN A 11 -45.85 8.89 2.28
N SER A 12 -46.16 9.00 0.98
CA SER A 12 -45.18 8.96 -0.12
C SER A 12 -44.22 10.16 -0.11
N LYS A 13 -44.73 11.39 0.11
CA LYS A 13 -43.91 12.60 0.22
C LYS A 13 -42.99 12.56 1.45
N LYS A 14 -43.47 12.02 2.59
CA LYS A 14 -42.64 11.80 3.79
C LYS A 14 -41.51 10.80 3.54
N LYS A 15 -41.79 9.66 2.87
CA LYS A 15 -40.77 8.67 2.50
C LYS A 15 -39.69 9.26 1.57
N ARG A 16 -40.09 10.05 0.56
CA ARG A 16 -39.15 10.72 -0.36
C ARG A 16 -38.28 11.76 0.36
N ALA A 17 -38.85 12.55 1.25
CA ALA A 17 -38.12 13.52 2.07
C ALA A 17 -37.12 12.84 3.03
N LEU A 18 -37.48 11.70 3.61
CA LEU A 18 -36.57 10.92 4.46
C LEU A 18 -35.41 10.31 3.64
N SER A 19 -35.71 9.74 2.48
CA SER A 19 -34.70 9.16 1.58
C SER A 19 -33.70 10.20 1.07
N THR A 20 -34.18 11.38 0.67
CA THR A 20 -33.31 12.49 0.23
C THR A 20 -32.42 13.02 1.35
N LYS A 21 -32.93 13.13 2.58
CA LYS A 21 -32.11 13.50 3.75
C LYS A 21 -31.02 12.47 4.05
N LYS A 22 -31.35 11.18 4.07
CA LYS A 22 -30.37 10.10 4.27
C LYS A 22 -29.28 10.12 3.20
N LEU A 23 -29.66 10.32 1.94
CA LEU A 23 -28.70 10.43 0.84
C LEU A 23 -27.72 11.61 1.05
N ALA A 24 -28.24 12.79 1.42
CA ALA A 24 -27.40 13.96 1.67
C ALA A 24 -26.43 13.74 2.84
N GLU A 25 -26.88 13.07 3.90
CA GLU A 25 -26.03 12.71 5.05
C GLU A 25 -24.93 11.73 4.66
N SER A 26 -25.26 10.66 3.92
CA SER A 26 -24.25 9.71 3.41
C SER A 26 -23.23 10.37 2.50
N LEU A 27 -23.65 11.32 1.65
CA LEU A 27 -22.73 12.08 0.79
C LEU A 27 -21.79 12.97 1.60
N LYS A 28 -22.28 13.57 2.70
CA LYS A 28 -21.46 14.39 3.59
C LYS A 28 -20.39 13.55 4.28
N ILE A 29 -20.77 12.40 4.85
CA ILE A 29 -19.84 11.47 5.50
C ILE A 29 -18.80 10.98 4.50
N LYS A 30 -19.24 10.56 3.31
CA LYS A 30 -18.33 10.16 2.23
C LYS A 30 -17.29 11.24 1.94
N LYS A 31 -17.73 12.48 1.75
CA LYS A 31 -16.84 13.62 1.46
C LYS A 31 -15.84 13.87 2.58
N GLU A 32 -16.25 13.81 3.85
CA GLU A 32 -15.37 14.00 5.01
C GLU A 32 -14.34 12.86 5.11
N CYS A 33 -14.75 11.62 4.88
CA CYS A 33 -13.86 10.47 4.83
C CYS A 33 -12.84 10.55 3.69
N GLU A 34 -13.28 10.93 2.48
CA GLU A 34 -12.40 11.10 1.32
C GLU A 34 -11.38 12.22 1.56
N LYS A 35 -11.81 13.36 2.12
CA LYS A 35 -10.89 14.44 2.48
C LYS A 35 -9.85 13.96 3.48
N LYS A 36 -10.26 13.26 4.53
CA LYS A 36 -9.34 12.73 5.56
C LYS A 36 -8.32 11.75 4.96
N ALA A 37 -8.76 10.86 4.07
CA ALA A 37 -7.87 9.92 3.39
C ALA A 37 -6.84 10.66 2.53
N LEU A 38 -7.28 11.69 1.80
CA LEU A 38 -6.40 12.52 0.97
C LEU A 38 -5.33 13.25 1.81
N ASP A 39 -5.74 13.87 2.92
CA ASP A 39 -4.82 14.56 3.83
C ASP A 39 -3.72 13.59 4.33
N ILE A 40 -4.10 12.35 4.68
CA ILE A 40 -3.15 11.30 5.09
C ILE A 40 -2.24 10.87 3.94
N VAL A 41 -2.78 10.68 2.73
CA VAL A 41 -1.99 10.32 1.54
C VAL A 41 -0.87 11.34 1.31
N ILE A 42 -1.19 12.63 1.40
CA ILE A 42 -0.21 13.72 1.25
C ILE A 42 0.88 13.60 2.31
N GLU A 43 0.52 13.44 3.59
CA GLU A 43 1.48 13.27 4.68
C GLU A 43 2.40 12.05 4.47
N LEU A 44 1.86 10.92 3.99
CA LEU A 44 2.66 9.72 3.72
C LEU A 44 3.60 9.88 2.51
N ILE A 45 3.24 10.70 1.53
CA ILE A 45 4.11 11.04 0.40
C ILE A 45 5.28 11.89 0.89
N ASP A 46 5.02 12.90 1.72
CA ASP A 46 6.05 13.79 2.27
C ASP A 46 7.04 13.04 3.18
N GLY A 47 6.56 12.06 3.95
CA GLY A 47 7.37 11.23 4.85
C GLY A 47 7.66 11.91 6.20
N GLY A 48 8.64 11.38 6.94
CA GLY A 48 9.03 11.91 8.26
C GLY A 48 8.08 11.55 9.42
N LEU A 49 7.22 10.56 9.25
CA LEU A 49 6.34 10.07 10.32
C LEU A 49 7.07 9.14 11.28
N GLU A 50 6.67 9.17 12.54
CA GLU A 50 7.02 8.11 13.48
C GLU A 50 6.18 6.83 13.24
N GLU A 51 6.70 5.68 13.67
CA GLU A 51 6.01 4.38 13.50
C GLU A 51 4.61 4.38 14.11
N SER A 52 4.46 4.92 15.31
CA SER A 52 3.19 4.98 16.02
C SER A 52 2.16 5.84 15.26
N GLU A 53 2.59 6.98 14.72
CA GLU A 53 1.75 7.88 13.94
C GLU A 53 1.29 7.23 12.64
N LEU A 54 2.21 6.58 11.94
CA LEU A 54 1.88 5.83 10.72
C LEU A 54 0.78 4.81 11.03
N LEU A 55 0.99 3.93 12.01
CA LEU A 55 0.05 2.84 12.32
C LEU A 55 -1.34 3.36 12.71
N ASN A 56 -1.41 4.49 13.43
CA ASN A 56 -2.68 5.15 13.76
C ASN A 56 -3.42 5.68 12.52
N LYS A 57 -2.69 6.18 11.52
CA LYS A 57 -3.26 6.73 10.28
C LYS A 57 -3.76 5.64 9.32
N LEU A 58 -3.18 4.43 9.33
CA LEU A 58 -3.55 3.35 8.41
C LEU A 58 -5.04 2.95 8.45
N TYR A 59 -5.69 3.12 9.61
CA TYR A 59 -7.14 2.90 9.73
C TYR A 59 -7.97 3.82 8.82
N SER A 60 -7.46 5.00 8.49
CA SER A 60 -8.15 6.02 7.71
C SER A 60 -7.72 6.05 6.23
N ILE A 61 -7.09 4.99 5.73
CA ILE A 61 -6.82 4.79 4.30
C ILE A 61 -7.19 3.37 3.86
N ASN A 62 -7.08 3.09 2.57
CA ASN A 62 -7.35 1.76 2.00
C ASN A 62 -6.15 1.34 1.15
N VAL A 63 -6.22 0.12 0.60
CA VAL A 63 -5.14 -0.42 -0.26
C VAL A 63 -4.83 0.52 -1.43
N CYS A 64 -5.83 1.03 -2.13
CA CYS A 64 -5.65 1.92 -3.29
C CYS A 64 -4.95 3.24 -2.91
N HIS A 65 -5.35 3.87 -1.80
CA HIS A 65 -4.68 5.08 -1.30
C HIS A 65 -3.19 4.82 -1.02
N TYR A 66 -2.84 3.66 -0.46
CA TYR A 66 -1.43 3.31 -0.22
C TYR A 66 -0.67 2.99 -1.52
N GLU A 67 -1.32 2.41 -2.52
CA GLU A 67 -0.75 2.24 -3.86
C GLU A 67 -0.42 3.59 -4.49
N ASP A 68 -1.33 4.56 -4.38
CA ASP A 68 -1.11 5.93 -4.86
C ASP A 68 0.08 6.56 -4.13
N VAL A 69 0.19 6.41 -2.81
CA VAL A 69 1.38 6.87 -2.05
C VAL A 69 2.67 6.26 -2.60
N VAL A 70 2.68 4.96 -2.88
CA VAL A 70 3.87 4.27 -3.43
C VAL A 70 4.22 4.81 -4.82
N GLU A 71 3.23 5.04 -5.67
CA GLU A 71 3.41 5.61 -7.01
C GLU A 71 3.91 7.05 -6.97
N GLU A 72 3.28 7.91 -6.17
CA GLU A 72 3.66 9.32 -6.04
C GLU A 72 5.09 9.46 -5.46
N ARG A 73 5.44 8.66 -4.44
CA ARG A 73 6.83 8.60 -3.94
C ARG A 73 7.79 8.16 -5.04
N PHE A 74 7.42 7.19 -5.87
CA PHE A 74 8.25 6.75 -6.99
C PHE A 74 8.43 7.84 -8.07
N ILE A 75 7.37 8.59 -8.39
CA ILE A 75 7.42 9.77 -9.28
C ILE A 75 8.42 10.78 -8.73
N LEU A 76 8.39 11.05 -7.42
CA LEU A 76 9.32 11.93 -6.69
C LEU A 76 10.73 11.34 -6.45
N LYS A 77 11.04 10.17 -7.05
CA LYS A 77 12.32 9.46 -6.90
C LYS A 77 12.65 9.11 -5.44
N GLN A 78 11.64 8.83 -4.64
CA GLN A 78 11.75 8.31 -3.28
C GLN A 78 11.42 6.82 -3.24
N CYS A 79 12.01 6.12 -2.26
CA CYS A 79 11.60 4.75 -1.97
C CYS A 79 10.11 4.73 -1.62
N GLY A 80 9.36 3.84 -2.27
CA GLY A 80 7.91 3.69 -2.06
C GLY A 80 7.54 3.15 -0.67
N TYR A 81 8.51 2.70 0.14
CA TYR A 81 8.21 2.35 1.53
C TYR A 81 8.14 3.63 2.37
N VAL A 82 6.99 3.88 2.99
CA VAL A 82 6.69 5.13 3.71
C VAL A 82 7.63 5.43 4.88
N MET A 83 8.22 4.42 5.52
CA MET A 83 9.22 4.60 6.60
C MET A 83 10.65 4.68 6.08
N CYS A 84 10.86 4.93 4.78
CA CYS A 84 12.19 5.00 4.19
C CYS A 84 12.38 6.29 3.40
N ASP A 85 13.36 7.08 3.82
CA ASP A 85 13.68 8.38 3.20
C ASP A 85 14.73 8.28 2.09
N LYS A 86 15.19 7.06 1.76
CA LYS A 86 16.17 6.85 0.69
C LYS A 86 15.59 7.29 -0.65
N LYS A 87 16.38 8.04 -1.41
CA LYS A 87 16.10 8.33 -2.81
C LYS A 87 16.44 7.13 -3.68
N LEU A 88 15.71 6.99 -4.79
CA LEU A 88 15.95 5.96 -5.78
C LEU A 88 16.92 6.50 -6.82
N THR A 89 18.10 5.89 -6.91
CA THR A 89 19.06 6.11 -7.99
C THR A 89 19.00 4.94 -8.98
N ASP A 90 19.45 5.17 -10.22
CA ASP A 90 19.67 4.11 -11.22
C ASP A 90 18.45 3.22 -11.51
N ILE A 91 17.25 3.83 -11.52
CA ILE A 91 15.99 3.12 -11.77
C ILE A 91 16.02 2.51 -13.19
N PRO A 92 15.87 1.18 -13.34
CA PRO A 92 15.86 0.56 -14.66
C PRO A 92 14.65 1.01 -15.49
N ASN A 93 14.90 1.35 -16.76
CA ASN A 93 13.84 1.68 -17.72
C ASN A 93 13.05 0.45 -18.18
N GLN A 94 13.66 -0.74 -18.13
CA GLN A 94 13.03 -1.98 -18.56
C GLN A 94 11.92 -2.46 -17.62
N LYS A 95 10.91 -3.12 -18.20
CA LYS A 95 9.81 -3.77 -17.45
C LYS A 95 10.13 -5.19 -17.01
N TYR A 96 10.89 -5.92 -17.82
CA TYR A 96 11.19 -7.34 -17.58
C TYR A 96 12.68 -7.56 -17.33
N LYS A 97 13.00 -8.53 -16.47
CA LYS A 97 14.38 -8.98 -16.20
C LYS A 97 14.46 -10.50 -16.30
N ILE A 98 15.43 -11.01 -17.05
CA ILE A 98 15.67 -12.45 -17.21
C ILE A 98 16.63 -12.91 -16.11
N SER A 99 16.28 -14.01 -15.44
CA SER A 99 17.19 -14.77 -14.59
C SER A 99 17.49 -16.11 -15.26
N LEU A 100 18.75 -16.31 -15.64
CA LEU A 100 19.21 -17.59 -16.18
C LEU A 100 19.27 -18.67 -15.10
N ALA A 101 19.66 -18.30 -13.88
CA ALA A 101 19.74 -19.23 -12.74
C ALA A 101 18.39 -19.86 -12.40
N LEU A 102 17.31 -19.07 -12.49
CA LEU A 102 15.94 -19.55 -12.25
C LEU A 102 15.18 -19.86 -13.54
N THR A 103 15.84 -19.72 -14.69
CA THR A 103 15.22 -19.86 -16.03
C THR A 103 13.87 -19.13 -16.12
N LYS A 104 13.80 -17.90 -15.58
CA LYS A 104 12.54 -17.16 -15.41
C LYS A 104 12.65 -15.71 -15.85
N VAL A 105 11.58 -15.20 -16.46
CA VAL A 105 11.39 -13.78 -16.76
C VAL A 105 10.56 -13.15 -15.64
N PHE A 106 11.10 -12.12 -14.99
CA PHE A 106 10.44 -11.38 -13.93
C PHE A 106 9.92 -10.04 -14.45
N ASP A 107 8.69 -9.69 -14.06
CA ASP A 107 8.22 -8.31 -14.15
C ASP A 107 8.74 -7.51 -12.95
N ILE A 108 9.49 -6.44 -13.21
CA ILE A 108 10.12 -5.61 -12.16
C ILE A 108 9.38 -4.28 -11.95
N THR A 109 8.18 -4.10 -12.53
CA THR A 109 7.39 -2.86 -12.46
C THR A 109 7.16 -2.42 -11.01
N GLU A 110 6.72 -3.33 -10.15
CA GLU A 110 6.51 -3.05 -8.73
C GLU A 110 7.82 -2.93 -7.97
N ARG A 111 8.78 -3.81 -8.25
CA ARG A 111 10.02 -3.90 -7.48
C ARG A 111 10.88 -2.64 -7.62
N LYS A 112 10.93 -2.01 -8.79
CA LYS A 112 11.77 -0.82 -9.03
C LYS A 112 11.33 0.43 -8.25
N LYS A 113 10.15 0.40 -7.63
CA LYS A 113 9.63 1.47 -6.76
C LYS A 113 10.32 1.50 -5.37
N PHE A 114 11.22 0.58 -5.08
CA PHE A 114 11.83 0.43 -3.76
C PHE A 114 13.35 0.33 -3.83
N CYS A 115 14.05 0.89 -2.83
CA CYS A 115 15.51 0.89 -2.81
C CYS A 115 16.11 -0.49 -2.51
N SER A 116 15.36 -1.41 -1.90
CA SER A 116 15.85 -2.73 -1.51
C SER A 116 14.72 -3.77 -1.47
N ASN A 117 15.11 -5.06 -1.44
CA ASN A 117 14.14 -6.15 -1.26
C ASN A 117 13.45 -6.07 0.11
N ILE A 118 14.17 -5.58 1.12
CA ILE A 118 13.64 -5.31 2.45
C ILE A 118 12.49 -4.29 2.37
N CYS A 119 12.73 -3.11 1.77
CA CYS A 119 11.68 -2.08 1.68
C CYS A 119 10.48 -2.54 0.84
N TYR A 120 10.73 -3.30 -0.23
CA TYR A 120 9.64 -3.92 -1.01
C TYR A 120 8.78 -4.85 -0.14
N LYS A 121 9.42 -5.78 0.59
CA LYS A 121 8.72 -6.73 1.48
C LYS A 121 8.00 -6.01 2.62
N SER A 122 8.64 -5.05 3.28
CA SER A 122 8.02 -4.26 4.36
C SER A 122 6.82 -3.47 3.86
N SER A 123 6.91 -2.87 2.67
CA SER A 123 5.79 -2.14 2.07
C SER A 123 4.63 -3.06 1.71
N LYS A 124 4.90 -4.21 1.07
CA LYS A 124 3.85 -5.19 0.75
C LYS A 124 3.23 -5.80 2.02
N TYR A 125 4.02 -6.04 3.06
CA TYR A 125 3.53 -6.48 4.36
C TYR A 125 2.54 -5.46 4.97
N LEU A 126 2.85 -4.17 4.88
CA LEU A 126 1.96 -3.10 5.34
C LEU A 126 0.69 -3.02 4.49
N GLN A 127 0.86 -3.02 3.16
CA GLN A 127 -0.23 -2.97 2.19
C GLN A 127 -1.25 -4.09 2.40
N ASN A 128 -0.78 -5.33 2.62
CA ASN A 128 -1.64 -6.50 2.81
C ASN A 128 -2.48 -6.46 4.09
N GLN A 129 -2.16 -5.58 5.05
CA GLN A 129 -2.95 -5.39 6.26
C GLN A 129 -4.08 -4.35 6.06
N LEU A 130 -4.03 -3.55 5.00
CA LEU A 130 -5.01 -2.50 4.76
C LEU A 130 -6.35 -3.05 4.29
N LEU A 131 -7.43 -2.44 4.76
CA LEU A 131 -8.78 -2.75 4.31
C LEU A 131 -8.99 -2.26 2.88
N THR A 132 -9.72 -3.02 2.08
CA THR A 132 -10.16 -2.63 0.72
C THR A 132 -11.49 -1.87 0.75
N SER A 133 -12.26 -1.99 1.84
CA SER A 133 -13.53 -1.31 2.00
C SER A 133 -13.37 0.22 2.01
N PRO A 134 -14.30 0.98 1.42
CA PRO A 134 -14.31 2.44 1.53
C PRO A 134 -14.54 2.89 2.97
N LEU A 135 -13.87 3.97 3.39
CA LEU A 135 -13.90 4.47 4.77
C LEU A 135 -15.32 4.70 5.33
N TRP A 136 -16.21 5.31 4.54
CA TRP A 136 -17.57 5.65 4.95
C TRP A 136 -18.53 4.45 5.08
N LEU A 137 -18.02 3.22 4.86
CA LEU A 137 -18.76 1.97 5.03
C LEU A 137 -18.16 1.07 6.13
N ARG A 138 -17.15 1.55 6.87
CA ARG A 138 -16.37 0.73 7.83
C ARG A 138 -16.98 0.57 9.22
N ASP A 139 -18.18 1.09 9.46
CA ASP A 139 -18.83 1.03 10.78
C ASP A 139 -19.00 -0.40 11.33
N LYS A 140 -18.93 -1.41 10.46
CA LYS A 140 -19.10 -2.84 10.80
C LYS A 140 -17.86 -3.68 10.54
N ASP A 141 -16.78 -3.08 10.02
CA ASP A 141 -15.58 -3.83 9.67
C ASP A 141 -14.75 -4.15 10.92
N ILE A 142 -14.17 -5.34 10.95
CA ILE A 142 -13.17 -5.69 11.96
C ILE A 142 -11.86 -5.04 11.54
N ILE A 143 -11.44 -4.05 12.30
CA ILE A 143 -10.22 -3.30 12.02
C ILE A 143 -9.02 -4.15 12.47
N PRO A 144 -8.09 -4.49 11.57
CA PRO A 144 -6.89 -5.23 11.95
C PRO A 144 -5.96 -4.36 12.79
N THR A 145 -5.18 -5.00 13.65
CA THR A 145 -4.04 -4.34 14.30
C THR A 145 -2.87 -4.26 13.33
N PHE A 146 -2.59 -3.06 12.85
CA PHE A 146 -1.47 -2.84 11.93
C PHE A 146 -0.12 -3.00 12.62
N LYS A 147 0.85 -3.58 11.92
CA LYS A 147 2.21 -3.81 12.40
C LYS A 147 3.21 -3.54 11.28
N LEU A 148 4.40 -3.07 11.65
CA LEU A 148 5.55 -3.05 10.76
C LEU A 148 6.29 -4.38 10.79
N LEU A 149 6.93 -4.72 9.66
CA LEU A 149 7.73 -5.92 9.54
C LEU A 149 9.02 -5.76 10.35
N LYS A 150 9.17 -6.53 11.43
CA LYS A 150 10.40 -6.60 12.22
C LYS A 150 11.40 -7.50 11.51
N ILE A 151 12.33 -6.90 10.76
CA ILE A 151 13.42 -7.65 10.15
C ILE A 151 14.53 -7.70 11.18
N HIS A 152 14.69 -8.84 11.83
CA HIS A 152 15.88 -9.10 12.63
C HIS A 152 17.08 -9.06 11.67
N SER A 153 17.99 -8.11 11.89
CA SER A 153 19.25 -8.01 11.17
C SER A 153 20.12 -9.22 11.53
N GLU A 154 19.90 -10.36 10.88
CA GLU A 154 20.95 -11.37 10.77
C GLU A 154 22.01 -10.81 9.84
N LYS A 155 23.01 -10.17 10.48
CA LYS A 155 24.34 -9.78 10.01
C LYS A 155 24.50 -9.68 8.49
N GLU A 156 24.55 -8.44 8.02
CA GLU A 156 25.24 -8.08 6.79
C GLU A 156 26.64 -8.69 6.81
N ILE A 157 26.94 -9.56 5.85
CA ILE A 157 28.32 -9.93 5.55
C ILE A 157 28.95 -8.69 4.88
N PRO A 158 30.10 -8.18 5.35
CA PRO A 158 30.67 -6.93 4.87
C PRO A 158 31.01 -7.03 3.39
N SER A 159 30.47 -6.11 2.60
CA SER A 159 30.83 -5.91 1.20
C SER A 159 32.12 -5.10 1.16
N ASP A 160 33.26 -5.77 1.35
CA ASP A 160 34.55 -5.21 1.01
C ASP A 160 35.39 -6.27 0.31
N SER A 161 35.39 -6.21 -1.02
CA SER A 161 36.37 -6.87 -1.90
C SER A 161 36.22 -6.24 -3.28
N ILE A 162 36.95 -5.16 -3.50
CA ILE A 162 37.39 -4.75 -4.82
C ILE A 162 38.12 -5.96 -5.44
N ILE A 163 37.65 -6.49 -6.57
CA ILE A 163 38.50 -7.30 -7.44
C ILE A 163 38.33 -6.81 -8.89
N PRO A 164 39.44 -6.53 -9.61
CA PRO A 164 39.44 -6.07 -11.00
C PRO A 164 39.02 -7.16 -11.98
N ASP A 165 38.79 -6.72 -13.21
CA ASP A 165 38.45 -7.49 -14.40
C ASP A 165 39.29 -8.77 -14.61
N ASP A 166 38.59 -9.77 -15.15
CA ASP A 166 39.06 -10.87 -16.00
C ASP A 166 39.87 -12.02 -15.37
N VAL A 167 39.20 -13.16 -15.13
CA VAL A 167 39.62 -14.48 -15.64
C VAL A 167 38.63 -15.59 -15.23
N SER A 168 38.51 -16.56 -16.13
CA SER A 168 37.52 -17.62 -16.22
C SER A 168 37.59 -18.74 -15.16
N THR A 169 36.43 -19.43 -15.02
CA THR A 169 36.19 -20.83 -14.57
C THR A 169 35.92 -21.09 -13.06
N PRO A 170 35.19 -22.17 -12.72
CA PRO A 170 33.77 -22.14 -12.35
C PRO A 170 33.56 -22.43 -10.85
N ILE A 171 32.69 -21.67 -10.19
CA ILE A 171 32.30 -21.95 -8.80
C ILE A 171 30.87 -22.50 -8.80
N SER A 172 30.77 -23.80 -8.56
CA SER A 172 29.54 -24.43 -8.06
C SER A 172 29.24 -23.88 -6.68
N THR A 173 28.23 -23.02 -6.55
CA THR A 173 27.45 -22.92 -5.31
C THR A 173 26.17 -23.72 -5.50
N ASN A 174 26.05 -24.79 -4.71
CA ASN A 174 24.81 -25.53 -4.58
C ASN A 174 23.83 -24.66 -3.78
N ASP A 175 23.05 -23.84 -4.46
CA ASP A 175 21.96 -23.11 -3.85
C ASP A 175 20.65 -23.88 -4.04
N THR A 176 20.19 -24.42 -2.92
CA THR A 176 19.09 -25.36 -2.80
C THR A 176 17.78 -24.78 -3.35
N LYS A 177 17.12 -25.63 -4.13
CA LYS A 177 15.93 -25.41 -4.97
C LYS A 177 14.64 -25.01 -4.23
N THR A 178 14.61 -24.83 -2.91
CA THR A 178 13.34 -24.88 -2.14
C THR A 178 12.78 -23.56 -1.62
N ASP A 179 13.54 -22.46 -1.50
CA ASP A 179 13.01 -21.28 -0.78
C ASP A 179 12.47 -20.14 -1.67
N ILE A 180 12.57 -20.28 -3.00
CA ILE A 180 12.04 -19.28 -3.96
C ILE A 180 10.68 -19.71 -4.53
N GLU A 181 10.40 -21.02 -4.59
CA GLU A 181 9.13 -21.53 -5.14
C GLU A 181 7.94 -21.42 -4.15
N GLU A 182 8.18 -21.41 -2.83
CA GLU A 182 7.10 -21.33 -1.83
C GLU A 182 6.60 -19.90 -1.55
N GLN A 183 7.42 -18.86 -1.77
CA GLN A 183 6.99 -17.46 -1.48
C GLN A 183 6.10 -16.84 -2.57
N PHE A 184 6.00 -17.44 -3.76
CA PHE A 184 5.13 -16.96 -4.84
C PHE A 184 3.87 -17.80 -5.06
N LYS A 185 3.74 -18.98 -4.43
CA LYS A 185 2.50 -19.80 -4.49
C LYS A 185 1.40 -19.28 -3.57
N ASN A 186 1.73 -18.60 -2.47
CA ASN A 186 0.73 -18.19 -1.47
C ASN A 186 0.08 -16.81 -1.73
N VAL A 187 0.36 -16.16 -2.86
CA VAL A 187 -0.25 -14.88 -3.25
C VAL A 187 -1.34 -15.05 -4.33
N PHE A 188 -1.49 -16.24 -4.92
CA PHE A 188 -2.44 -16.49 -6.02
C PHE A 188 -3.42 -17.66 -5.78
N ILE A 189 -3.68 -18.04 -4.52
CA ILE A 189 -4.77 -18.99 -4.18
C ILE A 189 -5.62 -18.38 -3.07
N THR A 190 -6.39 -17.34 -3.40
CA THR A 190 -7.72 -17.05 -2.83
C THR A 190 -8.47 -16.20 -3.86
N GLY A 191 -9.01 -16.89 -4.86
CA GLY A 191 -9.91 -16.40 -5.89
C GLY A 191 -10.65 -17.59 -6.44
#